data_AF-A0A6N3I3G1-F1
#
_entry.id   AF-A0A6N3I3G1-F1
#
_cell.length_a   1.000
_cell.length_b   1.000
_cell.length_c   1.000
_cell.angle_alpha   90.00
_cell.angle_beta   90.00
_cell.angle_gamma   90.00
#
_symmetry.space_group_name_H-M   'P 1'
#
loop_
_entity.id
_entity.type
_entity.pdbx_description
1 polymer ?
#
loop_
_entity_poly.entity_id
_entity_poly.type
_entity_poly.pdbx_seq_one_letter_code
_entity_poly.pdbx_strand_id
1 'polypeptide(L)'
;MSTNRNIVEMVEAIRKGTGGSNSADGVDGTYMADVLSVKPLTIKMHNTTITKNLYINPALMLNASDSGEDIKKPFITPFEPQEAYEFLKEFHEKYVLKKGDTVVVHITGSSFYIAGKAVKA
;
A
#
# COMPACT_ATOMS: atom_id res chain seq x y z
N MET A 1 -21.88 8.38 -17.84
CA MET A 1 -20.59 7.89 -17.29
C MET A 1 -20.76 6.41 -16.97
N SER A 2 -20.10 5.53 -17.73
CA SER A 2 -20.26 4.08 -17.59
C SER A 2 -19.44 3.61 -16.39
N THR A 3 -20.11 3.39 -15.26
CA THR A 3 -19.53 2.75 -14.08
C THR A 3 -18.87 1.43 -14.51
N ASN A 4 -17.56 1.31 -14.32
CA ASN A 4 -16.80 0.10 -14.64
C ASN A 4 -17.37 -1.07 -13.80
N ARG A 5 -18.24 -1.90 -14.40
CA ARG A 5 -18.90 -3.03 -13.72
C ARG A 5 -17.92 -3.93 -12.97
N ASN A 6 -16.72 -4.10 -13.51
CA ASN A 6 -15.64 -4.90 -12.90
C ASN A 6 -15.16 -4.36 -11.54
N ILE A 7 -15.21 -3.04 -11.31
CA ILE A 7 -14.82 -2.44 -10.03
C ILE A 7 -15.93 -2.64 -8.99
N VAL A 8 -17.19 -2.57 -9.40
CA VAL A 8 -18.34 -2.81 -8.52
C VAL A 8 -18.35 -4.27 -8.05
N GLU A 9 -18.17 -5.22 -8.97
CA GLU A 9 -18.09 -6.66 -8.63
C GLU A 9 -16.92 -6.98 -7.69
N MET A 10 -15.80 -6.28 -7.87
CA MET A 10 -14.62 -6.43 -7.02
C MET A 10 -14.85 -5.92 -5.59
N VAL A 11 -15.50 -4.76 -5.47
CA VAL A 11 -15.93 -4.17 -4.19
C VAL A 11 -16.96 -5.07 -3.50
N GLU A 12 -17.87 -5.67 -4.25
CA GLU A 12 -18.83 -6.66 -3.72
C GLU A 12 -18.17 -7.98 -3.29
N ALA A 13 -17.12 -8.43 -3.97
CA ALA A 13 -16.35 -9.61 -3.57
C ALA A 13 -15.63 -9.39 -2.23
N ILE A 14 -15.08 -8.18 -2.01
CA ILE A 14 -14.53 -7.75 -0.72
C ILE A 14 -15.64 -7.81 0.35
N ARG A 15 -16.83 -7.27 0.05
CA ARG A 15 -18.00 -7.27 0.95
C ARG A 15 -18.46 -8.67 1.36
N LYS A 16 -18.42 -9.66 0.45
CA LYS A 16 -18.81 -11.05 0.74
C LYS A 16 -17.76 -11.80 1.58
N GLY A 17 -16.50 -11.41 1.50
CA GLY A 17 -15.40 -12.02 2.28
C GLY A 17 -15.44 -11.69 3.77
N THR A 18 -16.10 -10.60 4.18
CA THR A 18 -16.08 -10.08 5.56
C THR A 18 -17.09 -10.73 6.52
N GLY A 19 -17.78 -11.80 6.13
CA GLY A 19 -18.56 -12.63 7.06
C GLY A 19 -19.53 -11.86 7.98
N GLY A 20 -20.68 -11.45 7.45
CA GLY A 20 -21.90 -11.29 8.26
C GLY A 20 -22.05 -10.05 9.15
N SER A 21 -21.24 -9.01 9.04
CA SER A 21 -21.57 -7.73 9.70
C SER A 21 -22.56 -6.93 8.86
N ASN A 22 -23.81 -6.86 9.31
CA ASN A 22 -24.85 -5.93 8.83
C ASN A 22 -24.49 -4.47 9.17
N SER A 23 -23.37 -3.97 8.65
CA SER A 23 -23.08 -2.54 8.67
C SER A 23 -23.79 -1.91 7.48
N ALA A 24 -24.70 -0.99 7.78
CA ALA A 24 -25.51 -0.26 6.80
C ALA A 24 -24.72 0.83 6.04
N ASP A 25 -23.43 1.01 6.36
CA ASP A 25 -22.47 1.81 5.60
C ASP A 25 -21.69 0.90 4.65
N GLY A 26 -21.40 1.39 3.44
CA GLY A 26 -20.79 0.63 2.35
C GLY A 26 -19.43 -0.02 2.64
N VAL A 27 -18.71 -0.41 1.59
CA VAL A 27 -17.35 -0.99 1.69
C VAL A 27 -16.32 0.04 2.21
N ASP A 28 -16.77 1.26 2.48
CA ASP A 28 -15.97 2.33 3.06
C ASP A 28 -15.48 1.96 4.45
N GLY A 29 -14.18 2.14 4.68
CA GLY A 29 -13.55 1.70 5.92
C GLY A 29 -12.06 1.50 5.79
N THR A 30 -11.43 1.13 6.90
CA THR A 30 -9.98 0.94 6.97
C THR A 30 -9.67 -0.55 7.09
N TYR A 31 -8.83 -1.04 6.18
CA TYR A 31 -8.49 -2.46 6.02
C TYR A 31 -6.97 -2.65 5.93
N MET A 32 -6.53 -3.90 6.05
CA MET A 32 -5.14 -4.30 5.82
C MET A 32 -5.03 -4.98 4.46
N ALA A 33 -3.96 -4.67 3.72
CA ALA A 33 -3.65 -5.33 2.44
C ALA A 33 -2.15 -5.62 2.34
N ASP A 34 -1.81 -6.68 1.61
CA ASP A 34 -0.42 -7.05 1.34
C ASP A 34 0.03 -6.49 -0.01
N VAL A 35 1.23 -5.93 -0.06
CA VAL A 35 1.82 -5.42 -1.31
C VAL A 35 2.35 -6.60 -2.13
N LEU A 36 1.77 -6.81 -3.32
CA LEU A 36 2.22 -7.85 -4.25
C LEU A 36 3.32 -7.35 -5.19
N SER A 37 3.27 -6.07 -5.56
CA SER A 37 4.23 -5.39 -6.45
C SER A 37 4.17 -3.89 -6.20
N VAL A 38 5.28 -3.19 -6.36
CA VAL A 38 5.37 -1.72 -6.33
C VAL A 38 5.52 -1.12 -7.74
N LYS A 39 5.81 -1.92 -8.77
CA LYS A 39 5.94 -1.42 -10.17
C LYS A 39 5.34 -2.43 -11.17
N PRO A 40 4.04 -2.31 -11.55
CA PRO A 40 3.04 -1.35 -11.05
C PRO A 40 2.54 -1.71 -9.65
N LEU A 41 2.09 -0.70 -8.89
CA LEU A 41 1.57 -0.91 -7.55
C LEU A 41 0.35 -1.84 -7.57
N THR A 42 0.48 -2.97 -6.89
CA THR A 42 -0.54 -4.01 -6.78
C THR A 42 -0.62 -4.46 -5.34
N ILE A 43 -1.83 -4.49 -4.78
CA ILE A 43 -2.07 -4.97 -3.42
C ILE A 43 -3.05 -6.14 -3.45
N LYS A 44 -2.99 -6.98 -2.43
CA LYS A 44 -3.96 -8.04 -2.18
C LYS A 44 -4.67 -7.74 -0.88
N MET A 45 -5.97 -7.58 -0.95
CA MET A 45 -6.80 -7.39 0.22
C MET A 45 -7.76 -8.58 0.30
N HIS A 46 -7.66 -9.34 1.39
CA HIS A 46 -8.32 -10.65 1.53
C HIS A 46 -7.97 -11.58 0.34
N ASN A 47 -8.95 -11.96 -0.48
CA ASN A 47 -8.75 -12.81 -1.66
C ASN A 47 -8.77 -12.04 -2.99
N THR A 48 -8.72 -10.71 -2.93
CA THR A 48 -8.93 -9.85 -4.09
C THR A 48 -7.67 -9.05 -4.42
N THR A 49 -7.20 -9.14 -5.66
CA THR A 49 -6.03 -8.40 -6.15
C THR A 49 -6.44 -7.05 -6.74
N ILE A 50 -5.96 -5.95 -6.17
CA ILE A 50 -6.24 -4.57 -6.57
C ILE A 50 -5.05 -3.97 -7.29
N THR A 51 -5.34 -3.48 -8.50
CA THR A 51 -4.36 -2.86 -9.42
C THR A 51 -4.83 -1.51 -9.96
N LYS A 52 -6.03 -1.04 -9.59
CA LYS A 52 -6.67 0.16 -10.13
C LYS A 52 -7.24 1.01 -8.99
N ASN A 53 -7.38 2.31 -9.25
CA ASN A 53 -7.87 3.32 -8.30
C ASN A 53 -7.09 3.33 -6.98
N LEU A 54 -5.79 3.01 -7.05
CA LEU A 54 -4.88 3.04 -5.92
C LEU A 54 -4.25 4.43 -5.81
N TYR A 55 -4.40 5.03 -4.65
CA TYR A 55 -3.82 6.32 -4.30
C TYR A 55 -2.86 6.10 -3.13
N ILE A 56 -1.64 6.62 -3.26
CA ILE A 56 -0.61 6.48 -2.25
C ILE A 56 0.22 7.77 -2.19
N ASN A 57 0.76 8.08 -1.02
CA ASN A 57 1.78 9.10 -0.89
C ASN A 57 3.03 8.70 -1.72
N PRO A 58 3.45 9.48 -2.74
CA PRO A 58 4.61 9.16 -3.57
C PRO A 58 5.90 8.94 -2.78
N ALA A 59 6.03 9.53 -1.59
CA ALA A 59 7.18 9.32 -0.70
C ALA A 59 7.38 7.84 -0.31
N LEU A 60 6.30 7.07 -0.22
CA LEU A 60 6.35 5.63 0.09
C LEU A 60 6.82 4.77 -1.09
N MET A 61 6.87 5.34 -2.30
CA MET A 61 7.25 4.67 -3.55
C MET A 61 8.60 5.15 -4.09
N LEU A 62 9.24 6.10 -3.40
CA LEU A 62 10.49 6.69 -3.83
C LEU A 62 11.58 5.61 -3.82
N ASN A 63 12.14 5.33 -4.99
CA ASN A 63 13.10 4.22 -5.19
C ASN A 63 12.59 2.86 -4.68
N ALA A 64 11.27 2.64 -4.69
CA ALA A 64 10.71 1.34 -4.41
C ALA A 64 10.99 0.36 -5.56
N SER A 65 11.32 -0.87 -5.23
CA SER A 65 11.47 -2.00 -6.15
C SER A 65 10.94 -3.25 -5.49
N ASP A 66 10.46 -4.21 -6.29
CA ASP A 66 9.96 -5.49 -5.76
C ASP A 66 11.07 -6.26 -5.04
N SER A 67 12.33 -6.11 -5.48
CA SER A 67 13.51 -6.68 -4.81
C SER A 67 13.94 -5.88 -3.57
N GLY A 68 13.49 -4.63 -3.42
CA GLY A 68 13.93 -3.73 -2.36
C GLY A 68 15.36 -3.19 -2.52
N GLU A 69 16.05 -3.52 -3.63
CA GLU A 69 17.44 -3.12 -3.87
C GLU A 69 17.60 -1.63 -4.13
N ASP A 70 16.62 -1.03 -4.82
CA ASP A 70 16.65 0.39 -5.19
C ASP A 70 16.66 1.33 -3.98
N ILE A 71 16.16 0.86 -2.82
CA ILE A 71 16.05 1.62 -1.57
C ILE A 71 17.42 2.01 -1.03
N LYS A 72 18.47 1.22 -1.33
CA LYS A 72 19.83 1.46 -0.87
C LYS A 72 20.63 2.40 -1.77
N LYS A 73 20.19 2.61 -3.01
CA LYS A 73 20.91 3.42 -4.01
C LYS A 73 21.18 4.86 -3.56
N PRO A 74 20.25 5.57 -2.89
CA PRO A 74 20.49 6.93 -2.41
C PRO A 74 21.54 7.03 -1.30
N PHE A 75 21.81 5.93 -0.60
CA PHE A 75 22.67 5.91 0.60
C PHE A 75 24.05 5.30 0.35
N ILE A 76 24.47 5.16 -0.92
CA ILE A 76 25.80 4.64 -1.28
C ILE A 76 26.91 5.58 -0.76
N THR A 77 26.69 6.89 -0.85
CA THR A 77 27.64 7.91 -0.41
C THR A 77 27.19 8.47 0.95
N PRO A 78 27.98 8.29 2.03
CA PRO A 78 27.70 8.90 3.33
C PRO A 78 27.80 10.44 3.28
N PHE A 79 27.11 11.11 4.21
CA PHE A 79 27.21 12.56 4.40
C PHE A 79 27.20 12.93 5.88
N GLU A 80 27.70 14.12 6.19
CA GLU A 80 27.68 14.66 7.55
C GLU A 80 26.42 15.52 7.82
N PRO A 81 25.85 15.47 9.04
CA PRO A 81 26.28 14.66 10.18
C PRO A 81 25.89 13.19 10.06
N GLN A 82 26.77 12.30 10.54
CA GLN A 82 26.59 10.83 10.45
C GLN A 82 25.27 10.35 11.05
N GLU A 83 24.83 10.95 12.15
CA GLU A 83 23.56 10.65 12.83
C GLU A 83 22.35 10.87 11.92
N ALA A 84 22.36 11.95 11.12
CA ALA A 84 21.30 12.24 10.16
C ALA A 84 21.32 11.26 8.98
N TYR A 85 22.50 10.89 8.50
CA TYR A 85 22.65 9.88 7.46
C TYR A 85 22.10 8.52 7.91
N GLU A 86 22.45 8.05 9.10
CA GLU A 86 21.97 6.78 9.65
C GLU A 86 20.47 6.79 9.89
N PHE A 87 19.94 7.88 10.49
CA PHE A 87 18.51 8.05 10.68
C PHE A 87 17.75 8.00 9.35
N LEU A 88 18.19 8.77 8.34
CA LEU A 88 17.51 8.82 7.05
C LEU A 88 17.59 7.48 6.32
N LYS A 89 18.72 6.77 6.42
CA LYS A 89 18.88 5.44 5.84
C LYS A 89 17.92 4.45 6.48
N GLU A 90 17.88 4.37 7.81
CA GLU A 90 16.95 3.49 8.51
C GLU A 90 15.49 3.85 8.24
N PHE A 91 15.18 5.14 8.25
CA PHE A 91 13.84 5.63 7.95
C PHE A 91 13.43 5.23 6.52
N HIS A 92 14.29 5.44 5.54
CA HIS A 92 13.97 5.06 4.16
C HIS A 92 13.82 3.54 4.01
N GLU A 93 14.68 2.74 4.66
CA GLU A 93 14.59 1.28 4.60
C GLU A 93 13.33 0.71 5.27
N LYS A 94 12.87 1.32 6.36
CA LYS A 94 11.68 0.90 7.11
C LYS A 94 10.38 1.35 6.42
N TYR A 95 10.31 2.59 5.94
CA TYR A 95 9.05 3.21 5.49
C TYR A 95 8.77 3.11 3.99
N VAL A 96 9.78 2.94 3.12
CA VAL A 96 9.53 2.68 1.69
C VAL A 96 8.89 1.30 1.50
N LEU A 97 7.92 1.23 0.59
CA LEU A 97 7.21 0.00 0.27
C LEU A 97 8.07 -0.99 -0.51
N LYS A 98 7.91 -2.26 -0.15
CA LYS A 98 8.49 -3.43 -0.79
C LYS A 98 7.39 -4.47 -0.98
N LYS A 99 7.65 -5.40 -1.89
CA LYS A 99 6.82 -6.59 -2.01
C LYS A 99 6.81 -7.36 -0.69
N GLY A 100 5.62 -7.78 -0.26
CA GLY A 100 5.39 -8.50 0.99
C GLY A 100 5.13 -7.61 2.20
N ASP A 101 5.24 -6.29 2.06
CA ASP A 101 4.83 -5.37 3.13
C ASP A 101 3.31 -5.38 3.32
N THR A 102 2.86 -5.16 4.55
CA THR A 102 1.45 -4.91 4.85
C THR A 102 1.20 -3.41 4.91
N VAL A 103 0.09 -2.96 4.31
CA VAL A 103 -0.34 -1.57 4.28
C VAL A 103 -1.74 -1.40 4.85
N VAL A 104 -1.97 -0.23 5.45
CA VAL A 104 -3.29 0.22 5.86
C VAL A 104 -3.95 0.91 4.67
N VAL A 105 -5.12 0.43 4.27
CA VAL A 105 -5.88 0.93 3.12
C VAL A 105 -7.21 1.47 3.60
N HIS A 106 -7.47 2.74 3.30
CA HIS A 106 -8.79 3.35 3.48
C HIS A 106 -9.56 3.27 2.16
N ILE A 107 -10.78 2.73 2.21
CA ILE A 107 -11.66 2.60 1.05
C ILE A 107 -12.71 3.70 1.14
N THR A 108 -12.93 4.38 0.01
CA THR A 108 -14.02 5.34 -0.14
C THR A 108 -14.62 5.18 -1.54
N GLY A 109 -15.86 4.70 -1.60
CA GLY A 109 -16.56 4.35 -2.83
C GLY A 109 -15.84 3.26 -3.61
N SER A 110 -15.13 3.67 -4.67
CA SER A 110 -14.42 2.77 -5.59
C SER A 110 -12.90 3.01 -5.62
N SER A 111 -12.41 3.81 -4.69
CA SER A 111 -11.02 4.23 -4.56
C SER A 111 -10.37 3.63 -3.32
N PHE A 112 -9.09 3.34 -3.44
CA PHE A 112 -8.28 2.68 -2.41
C PHE A 112 -7.10 3.59 -2.05
N TYR A 113 -7.09 4.13 -0.83
CA TYR A 113 -6.08 5.06 -0.35
C TYR A 113 -5.14 4.34 0.61
N ILE A 114 -3.87 4.19 0.25
CA ILE A 114 -2.84 3.67 1.14
C ILE A 114 -2.46 4.77 2.13
N ALA A 115 -2.94 4.61 3.37
CA ALA A 115 -2.72 5.56 4.45
C ALA A 115 -1.31 5.43 5.06
N GLY A 116 -0.73 4.23 5.03
CA GLY A 116 0.62 3.99 5.51
C GLY A 116 1.02 2.53 5.46
N LYS A 117 2.33 2.30 5.65
CA LYS A 117 2.90 0.96 5.84
C LYS A 117 2.75 0.52 7.29
N ALA A 118 2.26 -0.69 7.52
CA ALA A 118 2.24 -1.31 8.83
C ALA A 118 3.62 -1.93 9.09
N VAL A 119 4.36 -1.37 10.04
CA VAL A 119 5.68 -1.87 10.45
C VAL A 119 5.51 -2.60 11.78
N LYS A 120 6.03 -3.83 11.87
CA LYS A 120 6.04 -4.59 13.12
C LYS A 120 7.03 -3.95 14.10
N ALA A 121 6.58 -3.73 15.33
CA ALA A 121 7.42 -3.23 16.44
C ALA A 121 8.46 -4.25 16.87
#